data_AF-A0A6P8B1E2-F1
#
_entry.id   AF-A0A6P8B1E2-F1
#
_cell.length_a   1.000
_cell.length_b   1.000
_cell.length_c   1.000
_cell.angle_alpha   90.00
_cell.angle_beta   90.00
_cell.angle_gamma   90.00
#
_symmetry.space_group_name_H-M   'P 1'
#
loop_
_entity.id
_entity.type
_entity.pdbx_description
1 polymer ?
#
loop_
_entity_poly.entity_id
_entity_poly.type
_entity_poly.pdbx_seq_one_letter_code
_entity_poly.pdbx_strand_id
1 'polypeptide(L)'
;MKSFTIAAILAATTSLVSAAPANPTGGNPCDVIRCSSGTICQVSGDGESGSCVPESEQQCGEDVVCGHGSRCCNPVMGICVSPPNMFCIMSGGGGLVSDDDNTTSSEWAPAAAGPCDDIVCTGTTICQPSEDASTAKCVPIEEQQCGEDVICPHGQRCCNPFLGICLTPPDMACPRSAGSTLPPVQQLEETFEQKGSNNGTFCGPNICQADETCCNPSCGYCTKPGQGCTKEFCVPGSGPQCGTKAFCPFEWECCNASCGTCVRPGGSCTMQFCGE
;
A
#
# COMPACT_ATOMS: atom_id res chain seq x y z
N MET A 1 -11.62 81.78 -18.91
CA MET A 1 -11.57 81.31 -17.50
C MET A 1 -11.64 79.79 -17.55
N LYS A 2 -10.64 79.12 -16.99
CA LYS A 2 -10.42 77.67 -17.09
C LYS A 2 -11.29 76.94 -16.05
N SER A 3 -12.18 76.05 -16.47
CA SER A 3 -12.84 75.09 -15.57
C SER A 3 -11.97 73.85 -15.45
N PHE A 4 -11.52 73.57 -14.23
CA PHE A 4 -10.79 72.35 -13.89
C PHE A 4 -11.76 71.25 -13.48
N THR A 5 -11.62 70.11 -14.15
CA THR A 5 -12.21 68.82 -13.82
C THR A 5 -11.56 68.26 -12.55
N ILE A 6 -12.34 67.90 -11.54
CA ILE A 6 -11.87 67.09 -10.41
C ILE A 6 -12.59 65.75 -10.48
N ALA A 7 -11.89 64.73 -10.97
CA ALA A 7 -12.30 63.33 -10.87
C ALA A 7 -11.84 62.80 -9.49
N ALA A 8 -12.80 62.48 -8.62
CA ALA A 8 -12.52 61.81 -7.35
C ALA A 8 -12.33 60.31 -7.62
N ILE A 9 -11.08 59.83 -7.47
CA ILE A 9 -10.76 58.40 -7.47
C ILE A 9 -10.91 57.91 -6.02
N LEU A 10 -12.02 57.22 -5.73
CA LEU A 10 -12.19 56.44 -4.51
C LEU A 10 -11.49 55.09 -4.71
N ALA A 11 -10.26 54.97 -4.21
CA ALA A 11 -9.60 53.69 -4.01
C ALA A 11 -10.14 53.07 -2.72
N ALA A 12 -11.06 52.11 -2.83
CA ALA A 12 -11.48 51.27 -1.72
C ALA A 12 -10.40 50.21 -1.46
N THR A 13 -9.50 50.46 -0.51
CA THR A 13 -8.58 49.46 0.02
C THR A 13 -9.34 48.57 0.99
N THR A 14 -9.93 47.48 0.50
CA THR A 14 -10.42 46.40 1.34
C THR A 14 -9.24 45.60 1.85
N SER A 15 -8.83 45.86 3.10
CA SER A 15 -7.93 45.00 3.85
C SER A 15 -8.61 43.65 4.11
N LEU A 16 -8.27 42.64 3.32
CA LEU A 16 -8.51 41.24 3.64
C LEU A 16 -7.57 40.86 4.78
N VAL A 17 -8.06 40.97 6.02
CA VAL A 17 -7.45 40.29 7.16
C VAL A 17 -7.77 38.81 7.00
N SER A 18 -6.89 38.09 6.31
CA SER A 18 -6.90 36.63 6.32
C SER A 18 -6.47 36.19 7.72
N ALA A 19 -7.41 35.71 8.53
CA ALA A 19 -7.07 35.03 9.77
C ALA A 19 -6.23 33.82 9.40
N ALA A 20 -4.93 33.85 9.75
CA ALA A 20 -4.08 32.69 9.64
C ALA A 20 -4.70 31.57 10.49
N PRO A 21 -4.92 30.36 9.94
CA PRO A 21 -5.32 29.23 10.76
C PRO A 21 -4.26 29.02 11.84
N ALA A 22 -4.72 28.79 13.08
CA ALA A 22 -3.85 28.50 14.20
C ALA A 22 -2.89 27.37 13.81
N ASN A 23 -1.59 27.66 13.84
CA ASN A 23 -0.52 26.76 13.47
C ASN A 23 -0.57 25.53 14.40
N PRO A 24 -0.87 24.31 13.91
CA PRO A 24 -0.71 23.11 14.71
C PRO A 24 0.78 22.93 14.96
N THR A 25 1.19 23.11 16.21
CA THR A 25 2.55 22.92 16.68
C THR A 25 3.06 21.52 16.27
N GLY A 26 3.92 21.45 15.25
CA GLY A 26 4.78 20.30 14.95
C GLY A 26 4.28 19.25 13.95
N GLY A 27 3.25 19.53 13.12
CA GLY A 27 2.79 18.62 12.07
C GLY A 27 3.40 18.90 10.69
N ASN A 28 3.44 17.92 9.79
CA ASN A 28 3.84 18.15 8.40
C ASN A 28 2.75 19.01 7.72
N PRO A 29 3.07 20.20 7.17
CA PRO A 29 2.07 21.08 6.58
C PRO A 29 1.32 20.43 5.39
N CYS A 30 1.91 19.42 4.77
CA CYS A 30 1.28 18.67 3.68
C CYS A 30 0.22 17.66 4.12
N ASP A 31 0.09 17.35 5.42
CA ASP A 31 -0.94 16.42 5.93
C ASP A 31 -2.37 16.96 5.73
N VAL A 32 -2.50 18.29 5.68
CA VAL A 32 -3.80 18.99 5.53
C VAL A 32 -4.01 19.60 4.14
N ILE A 33 -3.01 19.56 3.27
CA ILE A 33 -3.07 20.15 1.93
C ILE A 33 -3.51 19.10 0.91
N ARG A 34 -4.62 19.37 0.22
CA ARG A 34 -5.09 18.55 -0.90
C ARG A 34 -4.76 19.23 -2.23
N CYS A 35 -3.78 18.68 -2.94
CA CYS A 35 -3.40 19.15 -4.25
C CYS A 35 -4.29 18.59 -5.36
N SER A 36 -4.43 19.33 -6.47
CA SER A 36 -5.13 18.88 -7.67
C SER A 36 -4.38 17.73 -8.36
N SER A 37 -5.05 17.00 -9.26
CA SER A 37 -4.41 15.96 -10.07
C SER A 37 -3.19 16.50 -10.82
N GLY A 38 -2.07 15.78 -10.79
CA GLY A 38 -0.79 16.19 -11.40
C GLY A 38 0.07 17.12 -10.54
N THR A 39 -0.36 17.39 -9.30
CA THR A 39 0.42 18.18 -8.33
C THR A 39 0.60 17.43 -7.02
N ILE A 40 1.75 17.60 -6.38
CA ILE A 40 2.09 17.01 -5.08
C ILE A 40 2.41 18.13 -4.08
N CYS A 41 2.06 17.93 -2.81
CA CYS A 41 2.45 18.88 -1.78
C CYS A 41 3.94 18.74 -1.46
N GLN A 42 4.68 19.83 -1.61
CA GLN A 42 6.09 19.94 -1.25
C GLN A 42 6.21 20.83 -0.02
N VAL A 43 6.92 20.34 1.00
CA VAL A 43 7.26 21.13 2.19
C VAL A 43 8.38 22.10 1.83
N SER A 44 8.21 23.37 2.19
CA SER A 44 9.21 24.41 2.05
C SER A 44 10.46 24.08 2.86
N GLY A 45 11.61 24.65 2.48
CA GLY A 45 12.89 24.38 3.16
C GLY A 45 12.94 24.80 4.64
N ASP A 46 12.01 25.64 5.09
CA ASP A 46 11.81 26.03 6.49
C ASP A 46 11.06 24.97 7.32
N GLY A 47 10.44 23.98 6.66
CA GLY A 47 9.62 22.96 7.32
C GLY A 47 8.26 23.45 7.82
N GLU A 48 7.94 24.74 7.67
CA GLU A 48 6.75 25.36 8.26
C GLU A 48 5.58 25.47 7.28
N SER A 49 5.86 25.45 5.98
CA SER A 49 4.85 25.63 4.93
C SER A 49 4.87 24.51 3.90
N GLY A 50 3.72 24.26 3.27
CA GLY A 50 3.58 23.32 2.16
C GLY A 50 2.93 23.99 0.96
N SER A 51 3.38 23.66 -0.24
CA SER A 51 2.84 24.18 -1.50
C SER A 51 2.63 23.07 -2.51
N CYS A 52 1.56 23.15 -3.30
CA CYS A 52 1.33 22.19 -4.38
C CYS A 52 2.21 22.55 -5.58
N VAL A 53 3.13 21.65 -5.92
CA VAL A 53 4.00 21.77 -7.10
C VAL A 53 3.64 20.72 -8.14
N PRO A 54 3.88 20.97 -9.43
CA PRO A 54 3.77 19.93 -10.47
C PRO A 54 4.64 18.71 -10.11
N GLU A 55 4.15 17.50 -10.38
CA GLU A 55 4.91 16.26 -10.10
C GLU A 55 6.28 16.23 -10.79
N SER A 56 6.39 16.88 -11.96
CA SER A 56 7.64 17.04 -12.70
C SER A 56 8.67 17.96 -12.05
N GLU A 57 8.27 18.74 -11.04
CA GLU A 57 9.09 19.77 -10.40
C GLU A 57 9.42 19.43 -8.94
N GLN A 58 9.14 18.21 -8.49
CA GLN A 58 9.37 17.83 -7.09
C GLN A 58 10.87 17.78 -6.77
N GLN A 59 11.35 18.78 -6.05
CA GLN A 59 12.71 18.82 -5.53
C GLN A 59 12.83 18.02 -4.22
N CYS A 60 13.96 17.33 -4.07
CA CYS A 60 14.33 16.57 -2.91
C CYS A 60 15.74 16.99 -2.46
N GLY A 61 15.82 18.03 -1.65
CA GLY A 61 17.10 18.68 -1.35
C GLY A 61 17.50 19.69 -2.42
N GLU A 62 18.76 20.12 -2.40
CA GLU A 62 19.25 21.25 -3.20
C GLU A 62 19.33 20.91 -4.70
N ASP A 63 19.71 19.68 -5.06
CA ASP A 63 20.05 19.29 -6.44
C ASP A 63 19.35 18.04 -6.97
N VAL A 64 18.44 17.42 -6.21
CA VAL A 64 17.75 16.19 -6.66
C VAL A 64 16.31 16.48 -7.02
N VAL A 65 15.87 16.04 -8.21
CA VAL A 65 14.46 16.04 -8.61
C VAL A 65 13.99 14.60 -8.67
N CYS A 66 12.92 14.29 -7.94
CA CYS A 66 12.35 12.95 -7.95
C CYS A 66 11.67 12.67 -9.29
N GLY A 67 11.94 11.50 -9.88
CA GLY A 67 11.32 11.08 -11.13
C GLY A 67 9.80 10.84 -10.99
N HIS A 68 9.10 10.80 -12.11
CA HIS A 68 7.65 10.57 -12.13
C HIS A 68 7.25 9.31 -11.33
N GLY A 69 6.25 9.43 -10.47
CA GLY A 69 5.80 8.33 -9.59
C GLY A 69 6.70 8.04 -8.39
N SER A 70 7.70 8.88 -8.11
CA SER A 70 8.49 8.81 -6.87
C SER A 70 8.20 10.00 -5.97
N ARG A 71 8.44 9.87 -4.66
CA ARG A 71 8.30 10.95 -3.66
C ARG A 71 9.61 11.23 -2.96
N CYS A 72 9.87 12.49 -2.60
CA CYS A 72 10.99 12.82 -1.73
C CYS A 72 10.78 12.23 -0.32
N CYS A 73 11.72 11.40 0.10
CA CYS A 73 11.69 10.68 1.36
C CYS A 73 12.55 11.34 2.43
N ASN A 74 13.71 11.84 2.02
CA ASN A 74 14.62 12.59 2.89
C ASN A 74 15.20 13.76 2.08
N PRO A 75 14.75 15.00 2.32
CA PRO A 75 15.24 16.17 1.60
C PRO A 75 16.69 16.52 1.97
N VAL A 76 17.17 16.13 3.14
CA VAL A 76 18.58 16.38 3.55
C VAL A 76 19.54 15.51 2.73
N MET A 77 19.14 14.27 2.46
CA MET A 77 19.96 13.28 1.75
C MET A 77 19.61 13.15 0.26
N GLY A 78 18.61 13.88 -0.23
CA GLY A 78 18.12 13.77 -1.61
C GLY A 78 17.58 12.38 -1.98
N ILE A 79 16.96 11.67 -1.03
CA ILE A 79 16.48 10.30 -1.27
C ILE A 79 15.04 10.33 -1.79
N CYS A 80 14.81 9.81 -2.99
CA CYS A 80 13.48 9.59 -3.56
C CYS A 80 13.06 8.13 -3.41
N VAL A 81 11.78 7.86 -3.11
CA VAL A 81 11.21 6.50 -3.04
C VAL A 81 10.09 6.30 -4.05
N SER A 82 10.05 5.12 -4.66
CA SER A 82 9.00 4.68 -5.59
C SER A 82 8.59 3.25 -5.24
N PRO A 83 7.30 2.90 -5.19
CA PRO A 83 6.12 3.73 -5.46
C PRO A 83 5.87 4.80 -4.38
N PRO A 84 5.06 5.85 -4.65
CA PRO A 84 4.92 7.02 -3.77
C PRO A 84 4.18 6.72 -2.47
N ASN A 85 3.79 5.46 -2.24
CA ASN A 85 3.07 4.98 -1.06
C ASN A 85 4.02 4.29 -0.05
N MET A 86 5.31 4.13 -0.38
CA MET A 86 6.24 3.38 0.45
C MET A 86 6.71 4.21 1.65
N PHE A 87 6.40 3.76 2.88
CA PHE A 87 6.69 4.47 4.13
C PHE A 87 8.13 4.97 4.22
N CYS A 88 8.28 6.27 4.44
CA CYS A 88 9.56 6.91 4.71
C CYS A 88 9.83 6.85 6.21
N ILE A 89 10.59 5.84 6.63
CA ILE A 89 11.09 5.81 8.01
C ILE A 89 12.28 6.77 8.06
N MET A 90 11.97 8.04 8.30
CA MET A 90 12.96 8.97 8.80
C MET A 90 13.32 8.45 10.19
N SER A 91 14.46 7.78 10.33
CA SER A 91 15.04 7.48 11.65
C SER A 91 15.29 8.83 12.32
N GLY A 92 14.28 9.31 13.04
CA GLY A 92 14.34 10.58 13.74
C GLY A 92 15.47 10.50 14.75
N GLY A 93 16.57 11.18 14.46
CA GLY A 93 17.46 11.68 15.49
C GLY A 93 16.65 12.65 16.33
N GLY A 94 15.96 12.14 17.35
CA GLY A 94 15.35 12.96 18.38
C GLY A 94 16.43 13.87 18.92
N GLY A 95 16.20 15.18 18.81
CA GLY A 95 17.11 16.19 19.35
C GLY A 95 17.32 15.93 20.83
N LEU A 96 18.51 15.43 21.17
CA LEU A 96 19.03 15.53 22.51
C LEU A 96 19.43 17.00 22.68
N VAL A 97 18.61 17.71 23.44
CA VAL A 97 18.99 18.93 24.14
C VAL A 97 20.30 18.66 24.85
N SER A 98 21.31 19.46 24.54
CA SER A 98 22.64 19.39 25.14
C SER A 98 22.57 19.61 26.64
N ASP A 99 22.83 18.56 27.42
CA ASP A 99 23.39 18.69 28.75
C ASP A 99 24.69 17.87 28.78
N ASP A 100 25.79 18.57 29.02
CA ASP A 100 27.15 18.05 29.12
C ASP A 100 27.23 16.92 30.16
N ASP A 101 27.52 15.68 29.76
CA ASP A 101 28.38 14.81 30.59
C ASP A 101 29.01 13.65 29.80
N ASN A 102 30.34 13.71 29.83
CA ASN A 102 31.36 12.75 29.43
C ASN A 102 30.99 11.27 29.66
N THR A 103 30.43 10.61 28.64
CA THR A 103 30.30 9.15 28.60
C THR A 103 30.83 8.62 27.28
N THR A 104 31.81 7.71 27.38
CA THR A 104 32.54 7.07 26.28
C THR A 104 31.57 6.39 25.31
N SER A 105 31.38 6.98 24.13
CA SER A 105 30.62 6.40 23.02
C SER A 105 31.27 5.10 22.56
N SER A 106 30.55 3.98 22.71
CA SER A 106 30.84 2.75 21.99
C SER A 106 30.50 2.97 20.51
N GLU A 107 31.54 3.04 19.69
CA GLU A 107 31.49 3.15 18.24
C GLU A 107 30.65 2.00 17.65
N TRP A 108 29.41 2.30 17.24
CA TRP A 108 28.62 1.36 16.45
C TRP A 108 29.12 1.43 15.01
N ALA A 109 30.00 0.49 14.67
CA ALA A 109 30.37 0.26 13.29
C ALA A 109 29.12 -0.13 12.48
N PRO A 110 28.90 0.47 11.30
CA PRO A 110 27.82 0.05 10.42
C PRO A 110 27.96 -1.44 10.08
N ALA A 111 26.83 -2.16 10.05
CA ALA A 111 26.83 -3.54 9.60
C ALA A 111 27.47 -3.63 8.21
N ALA A 112 28.44 -4.52 8.04
CA ALA A 112 29.10 -4.72 6.77
C ALA A 112 28.05 -5.05 5.70
N ALA A 113 28.12 -4.37 4.55
CA ALA A 113 27.29 -4.67 3.39
C ALA A 113 27.41 -6.16 3.04
N GLY A 114 26.29 -6.81 2.78
CA GLY A 114 26.24 -8.20 2.39
C GLY A 114 26.73 -8.40 0.96
N PRO A 115 27.18 -9.61 0.59
CA PRO A 115 27.76 -9.90 -0.73
C PRO A 115 26.78 -9.75 -1.91
N CYS A 116 25.49 -9.53 -1.66
CA CYS A 116 24.48 -9.26 -2.68
C CYS A 116 24.16 -7.77 -2.87
N ASP A 117 24.70 -6.88 -2.03
CA ASP A 117 24.42 -5.44 -2.14
C ASP A 117 25.06 -4.81 -3.40
N ASP A 118 26.17 -5.39 -3.89
CA ASP A 118 26.91 -4.90 -5.06
C ASP A 118 26.60 -5.67 -6.37
N ILE A 119 25.72 -6.67 -6.33
CA ILE A 119 25.46 -7.56 -7.48
C ILE A 119 24.06 -7.32 -8.05
N VAL A 120 24.01 -6.79 -9.27
CA VAL A 120 22.78 -6.62 -10.05
C VAL A 120 22.54 -7.85 -10.92
N CYS A 121 21.62 -8.72 -10.50
CA CYS A 121 21.19 -9.86 -11.31
C CYS A 121 20.14 -9.45 -12.35
N THR A 122 20.21 -10.04 -13.54
CA THR A 122 19.26 -9.78 -14.64
C THR A 122 17.95 -10.55 -14.41
N GLY A 123 16.86 -10.12 -15.05
CA GLY A 123 15.47 -10.48 -14.69
C GLY A 123 15.07 -11.96 -14.59
N THR A 124 15.94 -12.90 -14.96
CA THR A 124 15.73 -14.35 -14.79
C THR A 124 16.67 -14.98 -13.76
N THR A 125 17.43 -14.18 -13.01
CA THR A 125 18.43 -14.64 -12.06
C THR A 125 18.30 -13.92 -10.72
N ILE A 126 18.63 -14.61 -9.62
CA ILE A 126 18.63 -14.07 -8.27
C ILE A 126 20.03 -14.16 -7.66
N CYS A 127 20.41 -13.16 -6.85
CA CYS A 127 21.66 -13.20 -6.11
C CYS A 127 21.57 -14.24 -4.99
N GLN A 128 22.41 -15.25 -5.04
CA GLN A 128 22.57 -16.27 -4.02
C GLN A 128 23.94 -16.09 -3.34
N PRO A 129 24.00 -15.70 -2.05
CA PRO A 129 25.24 -15.65 -1.31
C PRO A 129 25.83 -17.04 -1.10
N SER A 130 27.15 -17.15 -1.03
CA SER A 130 27.85 -18.37 -0.61
C SER A 130 27.59 -18.69 0.86
N GLU A 131 27.80 -19.94 1.27
CA GLU A 131 27.53 -20.39 2.65
C GLU A 131 28.35 -19.62 3.70
N ASP A 132 29.54 -19.16 3.31
CA ASP A 132 30.44 -18.34 4.12
C ASP A 132 30.19 -16.83 3.98
N ALA A 133 29.16 -16.42 3.22
CA ALA A 133 28.78 -15.04 2.94
C ALA A 133 29.90 -14.15 2.37
N SER A 134 30.97 -14.76 1.83
CA SER A 134 32.13 -14.05 1.29
C SER A 134 31.95 -13.67 -0.18
N THR A 135 31.07 -14.36 -0.89
CA THR A 135 30.79 -14.15 -2.31
C THR A 135 29.30 -14.29 -2.60
N ALA A 136 28.85 -13.84 -3.75
CA ALA A 136 27.53 -14.19 -4.25
C ALA A 136 27.54 -14.40 -5.77
N LYS A 137 26.56 -15.16 -6.26
CA LYS A 137 26.40 -15.47 -7.68
C LYS A 137 24.95 -15.26 -8.10
N CYS A 138 24.74 -14.81 -9.33
CA CYS A 138 23.41 -14.82 -9.93
C CYS A 138 23.09 -16.25 -10.39
N VAL A 139 22.07 -16.86 -9.79
CA VAL A 139 21.57 -18.18 -10.19
C VAL A 139 20.24 -18.05 -10.93
N PRO A 140 19.96 -18.89 -11.94
CA PRO A 140 18.66 -18.90 -12.60
C PRO A 140 17.52 -19.13 -11.59
N ILE A 141 16.41 -18.43 -11.79
CA ILE A 141 15.15 -18.74 -11.09
C ILE A 141 14.55 -19.98 -11.77
N GLU A 142 15.11 -21.15 -11.46
CA GLU A 142 14.37 -22.40 -11.64
C GLU A 142 13.17 -22.39 -10.67
N GLU A 143 12.07 -23.02 -11.05
CA GLU A 143 10.81 -23.09 -10.28
C GLU A 143 11.07 -23.22 -8.77
N GLN A 144 10.99 -22.09 -8.05
CA GLN A 144 11.31 -22.08 -6.63
C GLN A 144 10.11 -22.64 -5.88
N GLN A 145 10.33 -23.79 -5.26
CA GLN A 145 9.39 -24.37 -4.32
C GLN A 145 9.33 -23.47 -3.07
N CYS A 146 8.14 -22.94 -2.81
CA CYS A 146 7.82 -22.04 -1.72
C CYS A 146 6.99 -22.77 -0.67
N GLY A 147 7.65 -23.46 0.24
CA GLY A 147 6.97 -24.37 1.17
C GLY A 147 6.80 -25.77 0.60
N GLU A 148 5.96 -26.58 1.23
CA GLU A 148 5.86 -28.00 0.91
C GLU A 148 5.20 -28.25 -0.46
N ASP A 149 4.15 -27.49 -0.79
CA ASP A 149 3.29 -27.76 -1.96
C ASP A 149 3.13 -26.60 -2.96
N VAL A 150 3.76 -25.44 -2.73
CA VAL A 150 3.58 -24.29 -3.64
C VAL A 150 4.83 -24.09 -4.50
N ILE A 151 4.65 -23.99 -5.81
CA ILE A 151 5.70 -23.63 -6.76
C ILE A 151 5.38 -22.21 -7.25
N CYS A 152 6.32 -21.28 -7.04
CA CYS A 152 6.13 -19.93 -7.54
C CYS A 152 6.25 -19.93 -9.07
N PRO A 153 5.25 -19.38 -9.81
CA PRO A 153 5.32 -19.29 -11.26
C PRO A 153 6.47 -18.39 -11.71
N HIS A 154 6.94 -18.59 -12.94
CA HIS A 154 8.05 -17.82 -13.51
C HIS A 154 7.90 -16.31 -13.29
N GLY A 155 8.96 -15.71 -12.73
CA GLY A 155 9.00 -14.28 -12.41
C GLY A 155 8.51 -13.92 -11.00
N GLN A 156 8.08 -14.90 -10.19
CA GLN A 156 7.78 -14.69 -8.77
C GLN A 156 8.87 -15.26 -7.87
N ARG A 157 9.05 -14.65 -6.68
CA ARG A 157 9.94 -15.11 -5.61
C ARG A 157 9.14 -15.64 -4.43
N CYS A 158 9.64 -16.70 -3.79
CA CYS A 158 9.07 -17.16 -2.53
C CYS A 158 9.31 -16.12 -1.43
N CYS A 159 8.24 -15.63 -0.83
CA CYS A 159 8.29 -14.60 0.18
C CYS A 159 8.17 -15.16 1.60
N ASN A 160 7.33 -16.17 1.77
CA ASN A 160 7.21 -16.90 3.02
C ASN A 160 7.04 -18.39 2.73
N PRO A 161 8.06 -19.22 2.95
CA PRO A 161 7.98 -20.65 2.68
C PRO A 161 7.01 -21.38 3.62
N PHE A 162 6.72 -20.85 4.81
CA PHE A 162 5.72 -21.46 5.69
C PHE A 162 4.28 -21.26 5.21
N LEU A 163 4.04 -20.17 4.48
CA LEU A 163 2.70 -19.80 4.00
C LEU A 163 2.51 -20.02 2.49
N GLY A 164 3.54 -20.44 1.77
CA GLY A 164 3.51 -20.59 0.32
C GLY A 164 3.22 -19.29 -0.44
N ILE A 165 3.68 -18.15 0.07
CA ILE A 165 3.39 -16.84 -0.55
C ILE A 165 4.44 -16.52 -1.60
N CYS A 166 4.01 -16.34 -2.85
CA CYS A 166 4.85 -15.92 -3.98
C CYS A 166 4.59 -14.46 -4.35
N LEU A 167 5.64 -13.68 -4.64
CA LEU A 167 5.55 -12.26 -5.01
C LEU A 167 6.33 -11.96 -6.29
N THR A 168 5.81 -11.11 -7.17
CA THR A 168 6.52 -10.64 -8.37
C THR A 168 7.43 -9.44 -8.01
N PRO A 169 8.77 -9.50 -8.23
CA PRO A 169 9.63 -8.32 -8.17
C PRO A 169 9.30 -7.31 -9.28
N PRO A 170 9.60 -6.00 -9.14
CA PRO A 170 10.44 -5.38 -8.10
C PRO A 170 9.67 -4.78 -6.91
N ASP A 171 8.34 -4.72 -6.96
CA ASP A 171 7.54 -3.74 -6.19
C ASP A 171 7.04 -4.17 -4.81
N MET A 172 7.36 -5.38 -4.33
CA MET A 172 6.83 -5.88 -3.05
C MET A 172 7.93 -6.45 -2.17
N ALA A 173 8.42 -5.65 -1.21
CA ALA A 173 9.26 -6.15 -0.12
C ALA A 173 8.49 -7.22 0.65
N CYS A 174 9.16 -8.31 0.99
CA CYS A 174 8.53 -9.32 1.83
C CYS A 174 8.17 -8.71 3.19
N PRO A 175 6.93 -8.86 3.67
CA PRO A 175 6.61 -8.49 5.03
C PRO A 175 7.56 -9.28 5.93
N ARG A 176 8.50 -8.58 6.57
CA ARG A 176 9.42 -9.19 7.52
C ARG A 176 8.56 -9.86 8.58
N SER A 177 8.66 -11.18 8.67
CA SER A 177 8.05 -11.94 9.75
C SER A 177 8.49 -11.29 11.06
N ALA A 178 7.57 -10.61 11.76
CA ALA A 178 7.78 -10.26 13.15
C ALA A 178 7.99 -11.59 13.88
N GLY A 179 9.22 -11.82 14.34
CA GLY A 179 9.61 -13.04 15.05
C GLY A 179 8.64 -13.29 16.20
N SER A 180 7.66 -14.15 15.97
CA SER A 180 6.66 -14.51 16.95
C SER A 180 7.26 -15.61 17.82
N THR A 181 7.87 -15.21 18.93
CA THR A 181 7.94 -16.07 20.11
C THR A 181 6.51 -16.27 20.59
N LEU A 182 5.83 -17.30 20.09
CA LEU A 182 4.53 -17.71 20.61
C LEU A 182 4.73 -18.42 21.95
N PRO A 183 4.03 -18.02 23.04
CA PRO A 183 3.99 -18.81 24.25
C PRO A 183 3.22 -20.13 24.03
N PRO A 184 3.50 -21.18 24.81
CA PRO A 184 2.86 -22.48 24.67
C PRO A 184 1.36 -22.38 24.99
N VAL A 185 0.55 -22.83 24.03
CA VAL A 185 -0.90 -22.95 24.15
C VAL A 185 -1.21 -24.05 25.17
N GLN A 186 -1.69 -23.67 26.36
CA GLN A 186 -2.35 -24.59 27.27
C GLN A 186 -3.84 -24.67 26.92
N GLN A 187 -4.31 -25.91 26.86
CA GLN A 187 -5.66 -26.33 26.52
C GLN A 187 -6.70 -25.67 27.43
N LEU A 188 -7.69 -25.01 26.82
CA LEU A 188 -8.99 -24.78 27.44
C LEU A 188 -10.03 -25.52 26.59
N GLU A 189 -10.39 -26.72 27.03
CA GLU A 189 -11.57 -27.43 26.58
C GLU A 189 -12.78 -26.73 27.19
N GLU A 190 -13.47 -25.90 26.41
CA GLU A 190 -14.84 -25.50 26.71
C GLU A 190 -15.77 -26.00 25.61
N THR A 191 -16.73 -26.78 26.08
CA THR A 191 -17.79 -27.46 25.35
C THR A 191 -18.73 -26.43 24.73
N PHE A 192 -18.60 -26.19 23.43
CA PHE A 192 -19.64 -25.52 22.64
C PHE A 192 -20.43 -26.57 21.84
N GLU A 193 -21.73 -26.65 22.13
CA GLU A 193 -22.70 -27.42 21.36
C GLU A 193 -22.66 -27.07 19.88
N GLN A 194 -22.78 -28.12 19.07
CA GLN A 194 -22.74 -28.15 17.62
C GLN A 194 -23.66 -27.10 16.98
N LYS A 195 -23.06 -26.10 16.34
CA LYS A 195 -23.66 -25.39 15.20
C LYS A 195 -22.85 -25.78 13.96
N GLY A 196 -23.52 -26.47 13.04
CA GLY A 196 -22.95 -27.28 11.97
C GLY A 196 -21.69 -26.72 11.30
N SER A 197 -20.69 -27.59 11.19
CA SER A 197 -19.53 -27.40 10.31
C SER A 197 -20.04 -27.20 8.89
N ASN A 198 -20.05 -25.96 8.40
CA ASN A 198 -20.39 -25.61 7.03
C ASN A 198 -19.22 -26.02 6.13
N ASN A 199 -19.07 -27.33 5.92
CA ASN A 199 -18.06 -27.92 5.03
C ASN A 199 -18.49 -27.75 3.57
N GLY A 200 -18.85 -26.52 3.19
CA GLY A 200 -19.35 -26.18 1.87
C GLY A 200 -18.21 -26.05 0.86
N THR A 201 -18.47 -26.41 -0.39
CA THR A 201 -17.49 -26.27 -1.48
C THR A 201 -17.63 -24.89 -2.12
N PHE A 202 -16.51 -24.18 -2.29
CA PHE A 202 -16.50 -22.89 -2.99
C PHE A 202 -16.91 -23.05 -4.46
N CYS A 203 -17.82 -22.18 -4.91
CA CYS A 203 -18.29 -22.11 -6.28
C CYS A 203 -18.39 -20.63 -6.69
N GLY A 204 -17.31 -20.10 -7.27
CA GLY A 204 -17.25 -18.68 -7.60
C GLY A 204 -17.51 -17.78 -6.39
N PRO A 205 -18.48 -16.84 -6.45
CA PRO A 205 -18.83 -15.98 -5.32
C PRO A 205 -19.64 -16.67 -4.21
N ASN A 206 -20.11 -17.90 -4.42
CA ASN A 206 -20.98 -18.61 -3.47
C ASN A 206 -20.27 -19.81 -2.83
N ILE A 207 -20.77 -20.26 -1.69
CA ILE A 207 -20.36 -21.51 -1.03
C ILE A 207 -21.56 -22.46 -1.11
N CYS A 208 -21.38 -23.59 -1.80
CA CYS A 208 -22.41 -24.61 -1.93
C CYS A 208 -22.62 -25.36 -0.62
N GLN A 209 -23.85 -25.79 -0.34
CA GLN A 209 -24.12 -26.62 0.85
C GLN A 209 -23.41 -27.97 0.76
N ALA A 210 -23.27 -28.67 1.88
CA ALA A 210 -22.54 -29.94 1.96
C ALA A 210 -23.13 -31.05 1.06
N ASP A 211 -24.41 -30.94 0.66
CA ASP A 211 -25.10 -31.85 -0.26
C ASP A 211 -25.17 -31.33 -1.70
N GLU A 212 -24.49 -30.24 -2.03
CA GLU A 212 -24.49 -29.61 -3.36
C GLU A 212 -23.11 -29.68 -4.03
N THR A 213 -23.11 -29.65 -5.36
CA THR A 213 -21.91 -29.55 -6.20
C THR A 213 -21.90 -28.21 -6.95
N CYS A 214 -20.70 -27.64 -7.11
CA CYS A 214 -20.53 -26.46 -7.96
C CYS A 214 -20.82 -26.80 -9.43
N CYS A 215 -21.90 -26.23 -9.97
CA CYS A 215 -22.31 -26.42 -11.36
C CYS A 215 -21.61 -25.43 -12.30
N ASN A 216 -21.60 -24.15 -11.93
CA ASN A 216 -20.97 -23.10 -12.73
C ASN A 216 -20.14 -22.18 -11.84
N PRO A 217 -18.81 -22.39 -11.75
CA PRO A 217 -17.95 -21.58 -10.89
C PRO A 217 -17.88 -20.12 -11.36
N SER A 218 -18.18 -19.83 -12.62
CA SER A 218 -18.22 -18.43 -13.10
C SER A 218 -19.47 -17.69 -12.64
N CYS A 219 -20.57 -18.37 -12.32
CA CYS A 219 -21.79 -17.72 -11.81
C CYS A 219 -22.03 -17.98 -10.33
N GLY A 220 -21.28 -18.92 -9.74
CA GLY A 220 -21.53 -19.47 -8.41
C GLY A 220 -22.83 -20.25 -8.27
N TYR A 221 -23.27 -20.94 -9.33
CA TYR A 221 -24.44 -21.81 -9.22
C TYR A 221 -24.08 -23.16 -8.62
N CYS A 222 -24.73 -23.46 -7.49
CA CYS A 222 -24.70 -24.75 -6.82
C CYS A 222 -25.90 -25.58 -7.27
N THR A 223 -25.71 -26.89 -7.42
CA THR A 223 -26.79 -27.81 -7.79
C THR A 223 -26.72 -29.09 -7.00
N LYS A 224 -27.87 -29.74 -6.80
CA LYS A 224 -27.94 -31.03 -6.13
C LYS A 224 -27.47 -32.16 -7.04
N PRO A 225 -26.89 -33.25 -6.49
CA PRO A 225 -26.56 -34.45 -7.24
C PRO A 225 -27.74 -34.93 -8.09
N GLY A 226 -27.52 -35.15 -9.38
CA GLY A 226 -28.52 -35.63 -10.32
C GLY A 226 -29.39 -34.55 -10.99
N GLN A 227 -29.28 -33.28 -10.59
CA GLN A 227 -29.87 -32.19 -11.35
C GLN A 227 -28.99 -31.78 -12.54
N GLY A 228 -29.62 -31.42 -13.65
CA GLY A 228 -28.92 -30.93 -14.84
C GLY A 228 -28.19 -29.63 -14.54
N CYS A 229 -26.93 -29.54 -14.96
CA CYS A 229 -26.14 -28.33 -14.86
C CYS A 229 -26.03 -27.66 -16.23
N THR A 230 -26.63 -26.48 -16.40
CA THR A 230 -26.44 -25.69 -17.62
C THR A 230 -25.25 -24.76 -17.43
N LYS A 231 -24.23 -24.93 -18.30
CA LYS A 231 -23.06 -24.03 -18.38
C LYS A 231 -23.43 -22.75 -19.12
N GLU A 232 -24.45 -22.06 -18.63
CA GLU A 232 -24.88 -20.80 -19.21
C GLU A 232 -23.82 -19.73 -18.98
N PHE A 233 -23.64 -18.87 -19.98
CA PHE A 233 -22.77 -17.73 -19.88
C PHE A 233 -23.39 -16.77 -18.85
N CYS A 234 -22.68 -16.50 -17.76
CA CYS A 234 -23.18 -15.59 -16.73
C CYS A 234 -23.35 -14.21 -17.37
N VAL A 235 -24.55 -13.65 -17.26
CA VAL A 235 -24.79 -12.28 -17.72
C VAL A 235 -23.86 -11.36 -16.91
N PRO A 236 -23.07 -10.48 -17.56
CA PRO A 236 -22.21 -9.54 -16.85
C PRO A 236 -23.04 -8.73 -15.84
N GLY A 237 -22.69 -8.86 -14.56
CA GLY A 237 -23.50 -8.37 -13.42
C GLY A 237 -23.90 -9.44 -12.39
N SER A 238 -23.41 -10.68 -12.50
CA SER A 238 -23.68 -11.76 -11.55
C SER A 238 -22.73 -11.83 -10.35
N GLY A 239 -21.88 -10.83 -10.11
CA GLY A 239 -21.10 -10.77 -8.88
C GLY A 239 -21.97 -10.40 -7.67
N PRO A 240 -21.37 -10.30 -6.47
CA PRO A 240 -22.11 -9.98 -5.27
C PRO A 240 -22.85 -8.65 -5.43
N GLN A 241 -24.08 -8.60 -4.92
CA GLN A 241 -24.85 -7.37 -4.86
C GLN A 241 -24.09 -6.35 -4.00
N CYS A 242 -23.93 -5.14 -4.51
CA CYS A 242 -23.27 -4.04 -3.82
C CYS A 242 -24.20 -2.84 -3.76
N GLY A 243 -24.88 -2.68 -2.63
CA GLY A 243 -25.91 -1.67 -2.47
C GLY A 243 -27.24 -2.02 -3.14
N THR A 244 -28.09 -1.03 -3.33
CA THR A 244 -29.46 -1.20 -3.84
C THR A 244 -29.53 -1.35 -5.36
N LYS A 245 -28.55 -0.80 -6.10
CA LYS A 245 -28.60 -0.70 -7.58
C LYS A 245 -27.39 -1.28 -8.32
N ALA A 246 -26.34 -1.72 -7.62
CA ALA A 246 -25.13 -2.23 -8.26
C ALA A 246 -24.88 -3.71 -7.94
N PHE A 247 -24.29 -4.40 -8.91
CA PHE A 247 -23.74 -5.74 -8.76
C PHE A 247 -22.30 -5.68 -9.20
N CYS A 248 -21.42 -6.32 -8.42
CA CYS A 248 -20.02 -6.33 -8.77
C CYS A 248 -19.75 -7.20 -10.00
N PRO A 249 -18.70 -6.89 -10.77
CA PRO A 249 -18.19 -7.82 -11.77
C PRO A 249 -17.77 -9.15 -11.13
N PHE A 250 -17.62 -10.18 -11.96
CA PHE A 250 -17.05 -11.45 -11.52
C PHE A 250 -15.64 -11.24 -10.94
N GLU A 251 -15.32 -11.94 -9.85
CA GLU A 251 -14.06 -11.79 -9.06
C GLU A 251 -13.85 -10.42 -8.43
N TRP A 252 -14.90 -9.62 -8.24
CA TRP A 252 -14.84 -8.37 -7.47
C TRP A 252 -15.68 -8.50 -6.21
N GLU A 253 -15.23 -7.86 -5.13
CA GLU A 253 -15.92 -7.80 -3.86
C GLU A 253 -16.61 -6.43 -3.68
N CYS A 254 -17.75 -6.42 -2.99
CA CYS A 254 -18.42 -5.17 -2.66
C CYS A 254 -17.60 -4.44 -1.59
N CYS A 255 -17.04 -3.30 -1.97
CA CYS A 255 -16.22 -2.49 -1.08
C CYS A 255 -17.08 -1.50 -0.30
N ASN A 256 -18.03 -0.84 -0.96
CA ASN A 256 -18.90 0.14 -0.33
C ASN A 256 -20.33 0.00 -0.82
N ALA A 257 -21.16 -0.64 0.01
CA ALA A 257 -22.57 -0.88 -0.30
C ALA A 257 -23.38 0.42 -0.43
N SER A 258 -23.08 1.47 0.34
CA SER A 258 -23.80 2.75 0.21
C SER A 258 -23.56 3.41 -1.14
N CYS A 259 -22.39 3.20 -1.74
CA CYS A 259 -22.02 3.78 -3.04
C CYS A 259 -22.12 2.80 -4.21
N GLY A 260 -22.47 1.54 -3.96
CA GLY A 260 -22.37 0.47 -4.96
C GLY A 260 -20.97 0.30 -5.57
N THR A 261 -19.93 0.57 -4.77
CA THR A 261 -18.53 0.52 -5.25
C THR A 261 -17.94 -0.86 -5.04
N CYS A 262 -17.43 -1.43 -6.11
CA CYS A 262 -16.77 -2.74 -6.13
C CYS A 262 -15.26 -2.56 -6.27
N VAL A 263 -14.50 -3.46 -5.65
CA VAL A 263 -13.03 -3.53 -5.80
C VAL A 263 -12.60 -4.95 -6.10
N ARG A 264 -11.38 -5.11 -6.62
CA ARG A 264 -10.75 -6.43 -6.69
C ARG A 264 -10.39 -6.92 -5.28
N PRO A 265 -10.35 -8.24 -5.03
CA PRO A 265 -9.83 -8.81 -3.80
C PRO A 265 -8.48 -8.19 -3.42
N GLY A 266 -8.41 -7.65 -2.19
CA GLY A 266 -7.20 -6.98 -1.67
C GLY A 266 -7.03 -5.52 -2.13
N GLY A 267 -7.98 -4.98 -2.89
CA GLY A 267 -8.01 -3.58 -3.28
C GLY A 267 -8.36 -2.65 -2.11
N SER A 268 -7.84 -1.42 -2.13
CA SER A 268 -8.16 -0.41 -1.13
C SER A 268 -9.57 0.13 -1.35
N CYS A 269 -10.34 0.28 -0.28
CA CYS A 269 -11.71 0.81 -0.31
C CYS A 269 -11.83 2.09 0.52
N THR A 270 -12.60 3.07 0.03
CA THR A 270 -12.98 4.25 0.80
C THR A 270 -14.41 4.12 1.31
N MET A 271 -14.57 4.11 2.63
CA MET A 271 -15.87 4.03 3.32
C MET A 271 -16.53 5.41 3.41
N GLN A 272 -16.93 5.94 2.26
CA GLN A 272 -17.70 7.19 2.17
C GLN A 272 -19.20 6.90 2.11
N PHE A 273 -20.02 7.75 2.73
CA PHE A 273 -21.47 7.65 2.60
C PHE A 273 -21.92 8.34 1.32
N CYS A 274 -22.46 7.58 0.37
CA CYS A 274 -23.17 8.13 -0.76
C CYS A 274 -24.67 8.21 -0.39
N GLY A 275 -25.26 9.39 -0.46
CA GLY A 275 -26.70 9.55 -0.32
C GLY A 275 -27.39 8.92 -1.53
N GLU A 276 -28.37 8.04 -1.28
CA GLU A 276 -29.16 7.38 -2.33
C GLU A 276 -30.15 8.32 -3.04
#